data_AF-A0A2V9WLQ9-F1
#
_entry.id   AF-A0A2V9WLQ9-F1
#
_cell.length_a   1.000
_cell.length_b   1.000
_cell.length_c   1.000
_cell.angle_alpha   90.00
_cell.angle_beta   90.00
_cell.angle_gamma   90.00
#
_symmetry.space_group_name_H-M   'P 1'
#
loop_
_entity.id
_entity.type
_entity.pdbx_description
1 polymer ?
#
loop_
_entity_poly.entity_id
_entity_poly.type
_entity_poly.pdbx_seq_one_letter_code
_entity_poly.pdbx_strand_id
1 'polypeptide(L)'
;MWNKWLACTWSLVLGLCVAIPQRAAAQGTSTPEERARWAEITHKLESNPLDESVNKDGESALNRLGNAHDIHVPLCPALLGEFKDAKYKYRHEITRQYMLASGAFIIENPEKAGDTNAMNLAAVESVLKVYGAILQQKPDAKWKTLDDLLKKQSQGKLDDALRKQCK
;
A
#
# COMPACT_ATOMS: atom_id res chain seq x y z
N MET A 1 15.68 -74.69 26.34
CA MET A 1 17.08 -74.32 26.61
C MET A 1 17.17 -72.80 26.69
N TRP A 2 17.71 -72.34 27.80
CA TRP A 2 17.98 -70.95 28.17
C TRP A 2 18.92 -70.29 27.15
N ASN A 3 18.75 -69.00 26.86
CA ASN A 3 19.88 -68.07 27.02
C ASN A 3 19.43 -66.62 27.23
N LYS A 4 20.18 -65.98 28.11
CA LYS A 4 19.97 -64.70 28.75
C LYS A 4 20.97 -63.68 28.17
N TRP A 5 20.48 -62.45 28.01
CA TRP A 5 21.16 -61.17 28.24
C TRP A 5 22.22 -60.68 27.25
N LEU A 6 21.97 -59.48 26.72
CA LEU A 6 22.86 -58.32 26.87
C LEU A 6 22.09 -57.04 26.51
N ALA A 7 21.82 -56.23 27.52
CA ALA A 7 21.46 -54.83 27.38
C ALA A 7 22.76 -54.01 27.30
N CYS A 8 22.83 -53.04 26.38
CA CYS A 8 23.69 -51.87 26.50
C CYS A 8 23.24 -50.85 25.43
N THR A 9 22.52 -49.81 25.84
CA THR A 9 23.02 -48.42 26.01
C THR A 9 22.80 -47.53 24.77
N TRP A 10 21.86 -46.60 24.96
CA TRP A 10 21.93 -45.16 24.65
C TRP A 10 22.49 -44.71 23.29
N SER A 11 21.62 -44.08 22.50
CA SER A 11 21.81 -42.69 22.04
C SER A 11 20.49 -42.12 21.54
N LEU A 12 19.82 -41.34 22.38
CA LEU A 12 18.75 -40.44 21.97
C LEU A 12 19.41 -39.21 21.34
N VAL A 13 19.51 -39.17 20.01
CA VAL A 13 19.93 -37.95 19.30
C VAL A 13 18.69 -37.07 19.16
N LEU A 14 18.46 -36.22 20.16
CA LEU A 14 17.57 -35.06 20.05
C LEU A 14 18.23 -34.06 19.11
N GLY A 15 17.93 -34.18 17.81
CA GLY A 15 18.30 -33.21 16.80
C GLY A 15 17.56 -31.89 17.03
N LEU A 16 18.22 -30.98 17.77
CA LEU A 16 17.77 -29.60 17.95
C LEU A 16 17.87 -28.90 16.59
N CYS A 17 16.79 -28.95 15.81
CA CYS A 17 16.64 -28.08 14.63
C CYS A 17 16.48 -26.65 15.13
N VAL A 18 17.60 -25.96 15.32
CA VAL A 18 17.61 -24.50 15.49
C VAL A 18 17.15 -23.93 14.16
N ALA A 19 15.86 -23.61 14.07
CA ALA A 19 15.34 -22.79 12.99
C ALA A 19 16.02 -21.42 13.12
N ILE A 20 17.09 -21.21 12.35
CA ILE A 20 17.69 -19.90 12.21
C ILE A 20 16.60 -19.05 11.56
N PRO A 21 16.07 -18.01 12.23
CA PRO A 21 15.19 -17.09 11.55
C PRO A 21 16.03 -16.48 10.43
N GLN A 22 15.70 -16.79 9.18
CA GLN A 22 16.20 -16.04 8.05
C GLN A 22 15.78 -14.60 8.32
N ARG A 23 16.73 -13.78 8.79
CA ARG A 23 16.61 -12.34 8.67
C ARG A 23 16.42 -12.13 7.18
N ALA A 24 15.19 -11.82 6.79
CA ALA A 24 14.89 -11.42 5.43
C ALA A 24 15.90 -10.34 5.09
N ALA A 25 16.89 -10.66 4.25
CA ALA A 25 17.64 -9.64 3.56
C ALA A 25 16.57 -8.71 2.98
N ALA A 26 16.81 -7.40 2.99
CA ALA A 26 15.96 -6.46 2.27
C ALA A 26 15.93 -6.92 0.81
N GLN A 27 14.95 -7.76 0.46
CA GLN A 27 14.82 -8.33 -0.86
C GLN A 27 14.29 -7.19 -1.69
N GLY A 28 15.13 -6.69 -2.60
CA GLY A 28 14.72 -5.67 -3.58
C GLY A 28 13.52 -6.15 -4.40
N THR A 29 13.32 -7.46 -4.53
CA THR A 29 12.13 -8.05 -5.13
C THR A 29 11.02 -8.24 -4.09
N SER A 30 9.78 -7.96 -4.47
CA SER A 30 8.59 -8.16 -3.64
C SER A 30 7.94 -9.51 -3.91
N THR A 31 7.37 -10.14 -2.87
CA THR A 31 6.62 -11.38 -3.04
C THR A 31 5.16 -11.12 -3.44
N PRO A 32 4.47 -12.08 -4.07
CA PRO A 32 3.04 -11.96 -4.37
C PRO A 32 2.18 -11.67 -3.12
N GLU A 33 2.53 -12.27 -1.98
CA GLU A 33 1.83 -12.07 -0.70
C GLU A 33 2.02 -10.66 -0.16
N GLU A 34 3.24 -10.10 -0.29
CA GLU A 34 3.51 -8.71 0.08
C GLU A 34 2.65 -7.76 -0.77
N ARG A 35 2.63 -7.97 -2.10
CA ARG A 35 1.85 -7.15 -3.04
C ARG A 35 0.35 -7.22 -2.76
N ALA A 36 -0.18 -8.41 -2.54
CA ALA A 36 -1.58 -8.61 -2.16
C ALA A 36 -1.92 -7.89 -0.85
N ARG A 37 -1.03 -7.94 0.14
CA ARG A 37 -1.20 -7.22 1.41
C ARG A 37 -1.15 -5.70 1.22
N TRP A 38 -0.32 -5.16 0.34
CA TRP A 38 -0.30 -3.71 0.09
C TRP A 38 -1.60 -3.22 -0.55
N ALA A 39 -2.14 -3.96 -1.52
CA ALA A 39 -3.45 -3.69 -2.10
C ALA A 39 -4.56 -3.74 -1.04
N GLU A 40 -4.58 -4.79 -0.20
CA GLU A 40 -5.54 -4.91 0.90
C GLU A 40 -5.48 -3.73 1.88
N ILE A 41 -4.27 -3.33 2.31
CA ILE A 41 -4.07 -2.19 3.20
C ILE A 41 -4.54 -0.89 2.55
N THR A 42 -4.27 -0.72 1.24
CA THR A 42 -4.73 0.45 0.46
C THR A 42 -6.25 0.59 0.56
N HIS A 43 -7.02 -0.49 0.38
CA HIS A 43 -8.48 -0.46 0.50
C HIS A 43 -8.98 -0.30 1.93
N LYS A 44 -8.28 -0.84 2.93
CA LYS A 44 -8.62 -0.60 4.35
C LYS A 44 -8.49 0.88 4.70
N LEU A 45 -7.46 1.55 4.21
CA LEU A 45 -7.26 2.99 4.40
C LEU A 45 -8.38 3.84 3.78
N GLU A 46 -8.95 3.41 2.64
CA GLU A 46 -10.05 4.14 1.98
C GLU A 46 -11.28 4.34 2.88
N SER A 47 -11.50 3.44 3.84
CA SER A 47 -12.64 3.48 4.76
C SER A 47 -12.26 3.92 6.18
N ASN A 48 -11.03 3.64 6.62
CA ASN A 48 -10.57 3.91 7.99
C ASN A 48 -9.26 4.73 8.01
N PRO A 49 -9.20 5.89 7.36
CA PRO A 49 -7.94 6.60 7.13
C PRO A 49 -7.32 7.21 8.39
N LEU A 50 -8.09 7.32 9.49
CA LEU A 50 -7.63 7.88 10.77
C LEU A 50 -7.48 6.81 11.86
N ASP A 51 -7.71 5.53 11.55
CA ASP A 51 -7.45 4.45 12.50
C ASP A 51 -5.94 4.27 12.71
N GLU A 52 -5.49 4.24 13.96
CA GLU A 52 -4.06 4.22 14.27
C GLU A 52 -3.36 2.93 13.79
N SER A 53 -4.04 1.79 13.90
CA SER A 53 -3.47 0.51 13.46
C SER A 53 -3.38 0.45 11.94
N VAL A 54 -4.45 0.83 11.24
CA VAL A 54 -4.47 0.85 9.77
C VAL A 54 -3.46 1.86 9.23
N ASN A 55 -3.26 3.00 9.91
CA ASN A 55 -2.21 3.95 9.56
C ASN A 55 -0.81 3.35 9.66
N LYS A 56 -0.49 2.65 10.75
CA LYS A 56 0.83 1.98 10.93
C LYS A 56 1.07 0.93 9.86
N ASP A 57 0.05 0.16 9.50
CA ASP A 57 0.11 -0.79 8.39
C ASP A 57 0.35 -0.07 7.06
N GLY A 58 -0.33 1.05 6.83
CA GLY A 58 -0.14 1.94 5.69
C GLY A 58 1.29 2.45 5.56
N GLU A 59 1.89 2.96 6.64
CA GLU A 59 3.29 3.41 6.63
C GLU A 59 4.25 2.27 6.30
N SER A 60 4.01 1.10 6.90
CA SER A 60 4.85 -0.08 6.67
C SER A 60 4.75 -0.55 5.23
N ALA A 61 3.54 -0.55 4.65
CA ALA A 61 3.29 -0.88 3.25
C ALA A 61 3.97 0.12 2.32
N LEU A 62 3.84 1.44 2.57
CA LEU A 62 4.44 2.47 1.73
C LEU A 62 5.97 2.35 1.77
N ASN A 63 6.56 2.19 2.95
CA ASN A 63 8.00 2.00 3.09
C ASN A 63 8.47 0.75 2.34
N ARG A 64 7.73 -0.36 2.43
CA ARG A 64 8.11 -1.59 1.70
C ARG A 64 7.96 -1.43 0.19
N LEU A 65 6.85 -0.86 -0.29
CA LEU A 65 6.61 -0.56 -1.70
C LEU A 65 7.70 0.35 -2.27
N GLY A 66 8.09 1.41 -1.56
CA GLY A 66 9.15 2.32 -1.98
C GLY A 66 10.55 1.71 -2.03
N ASN A 67 10.77 0.61 -1.31
CA ASN A 67 12.03 -0.16 -1.33
C ASN A 67 11.98 -1.37 -2.27
N ALA A 68 10.84 -1.64 -2.94
CA ALA A 68 10.73 -2.70 -3.93
C ALA A 68 11.23 -2.18 -5.29
N HIS A 69 12.21 -2.86 -5.87
CA HIS A 69 12.86 -2.50 -7.13
C HIS A 69 12.20 -3.17 -8.35
N ASP A 70 11.30 -4.14 -8.11
CA ASP A 70 10.62 -4.92 -9.12
C ASP A 70 9.23 -4.37 -9.50
N ILE A 71 8.76 -3.33 -8.80
CA ILE A 71 7.56 -2.57 -9.15
C ILE A 71 7.96 -1.11 -9.33
N HIS A 72 7.76 -0.60 -10.55
CA HIS A 72 7.94 0.81 -10.84
C HIS A 72 6.59 1.53 -10.83
N VAL A 73 6.43 2.54 -9.99
CA VAL A 73 5.21 3.34 -9.89
C VAL A 73 5.45 4.72 -10.53
N PRO A 74 4.99 4.96 -11.77
CA PRO A 74 5.24 6.21 -12.50
C PRO A 74 4.30 7.32 -12.04
N LEU A 75 4.54 7.85 -10.83
CA LEU A 75 3.71 8.90 -10.23
C LEU A 75 3.67 10.16 -11.10
N CYS A 76 2.49 10.73 -11.28
CA CYS A 76 2.33 12.06 -11.88
C CYS A 76 2.99 13.14 -10.98
N PRO A 77 4.03 13.86 -11.45
CA PRO A 77 4.77 14.82 -10.62
C PRO A 77 3.92 16.01 -10.15
N ALA A 78 3.00 16.48 -11.00
CA ALA A 78 2.12 17.60 -10.67
C ALA A 78 1.19 17.27 -9.49
N LEU A 79 0.54 16.09 -9.51
CA LEU A 79 -0.29 15.61 -8.41
C LEU A 79 0.52 15.35 -7.15
N LEU A 80 1.69 14.69 -7.29
CA LEU A 80 2.56 14.39 -6.16
C LEU A 80 3.02 15.68 -5.46
N GLY A 81 3.40 16.70 -6.23
CA GLY A 81 3.75 18.02 -5.70
C GLY A 81 2.58 18.68 -4.98
N GLU A 82 1.40 18.70 -5.61
CA GLU A 82 0.19 19.28 -5.03
C GLU A 82 -0.19 18.64 -3.68
N PHE A 83 -0.09 17.31 -3.56
CA PHE A 83 -0.39 16.59 -2.32
C PHE A 83 0.69 16.76 -1.25
N LYS A 84 1.97 16.65 -1.63
CA LYS A 84 3.10 16.72 -0.69
C LYS A 84 3.26 18.11 -0.08
N ASP A 85 3.08 19.16 -0.88
CA ASP A 85 3.36 20.55 -0.48
C ASP A 85 2.12 21.25 0.12
N ALA A 86 1.00 20.53 0.21
CA ALA A 86 -0.25 21.04 0.76
C ALA A 86 -0.11 21.50 2.22
N LYS A 87 -0.61 22.71 2.51
CA LYS A 87 -0.85 23.18 3.89
C LYS A 87 -2.16 22.60 4.44
N TYR A 88 -2.26 21.28 4.44
CA TYR A 88 -3.43 20.53 4.90
C TYR A 88 -3.07 19.63 6.07
N LYS A 89 -3.97 19.55 7.07
CA LYS A 89 -3.73 18.79 8.30
C LYS A 89 -3.48 17.31 8.03
N TYR A 90 -4.25 16.73 7.09
CA TYR A 90 -4.18 15.32 6.72
C TYR A 90 -3.42 15.07 5.41
N ARG A 91 -2.46 15.96 5.08
CA ARG A 91 -1.68 15.83 3.84
C ARG A 91 -0.90 14.51 3.75
N HIS A 92 -0.53 13.95 4.90
CA HIS A 92 0.27 12.74 4.98
C HIS A 92 -0.55 11.51 4.56
N GLU A 93 -1.77 11.40 5.06
CA GLU A 93 -2.74 10.37 4.71
C GLU A 93 -3.09 10.44 3.22
N ILE A 94 -3.30 11.65 2.70
CA ILE A 94 -3.59 11.88 1.28
C ILE A 94 -2.41 11.47 0.39
N THR A 95 -1.20 11.94 0.71
CA THR A 95 0.00 11.64 -0.09
C THR A 95 0.33 10.15 -0.07
N ARG A 96 0.27 9.53 1.12
CA ARG A 96 0.48 8.08 1.26
C ARG A 96 -0.56 7.30 0.47
N GLN A 97 -1.83 7.66 0.56
CA GLN A 97 -2.88 6.96 -0.19
C GLN A 97 -2.64 7.05 -1.69
N TYR A 98 -2.28 8.22 -2.20
CA TYR A 98 -1.98 8.38 -3.62
C TYR A 98 -0.87 7.43 -4.09
N MET A 99 0.21 7.32 -3.32
CA MET A 99 1.34 6.44 -3.65
C MET A 99 0.97 4.96 -3.55
N LEU A 100 0.30 4.57 -2.46
CA LEU A 100 -0.16 3.19 -2.25
C LEU A 100 -1.17 2.75 -3.30
N ALA A 101 -2.16 3.59 -3.61
CA ALA A 101 -3.18 3.30 -4.62
C ALA A 101 -2.61 3.23 -6.04
N SER A 102 -1.58 4.02 -6.35
CA SER A 102 -0.85 3.87 -7.61
C SER A 102 -0.14 2.52 -7.71
N GLY A 103 0.49 2.06 -6.61
CA GLY A 103 1.08 0.72 -6.54
C GLY A 103 0.04 -0.40 -6.60
N ALA A 104 -1.06 -0.27 -5.87
CA ALA A 104 -2.17 -1.22 -5.86
C ALA A 104 -2.77 -1.40 -7.26
N PHE A 105 -2.97 -0.31 -8.00
CA PHE A 105 -3.47 -0.39 -9.39
C PHE A 105 -2.59 -1.28 -10.27
N ILE A 106 -1.25 -1.13 -10.21
CA ILE A 106 -0.31 -1.94 -11.00
C ILE A 106 -0.33 -3.40 -10.57
N ILE A 107 -0.46 -3.66 -9.26
CA ILE A 107 -0.52 -5.00 -8.69
C ILE A 107 -1.80 -5.73 -9.13
N GLU A 108 -2.92 -5.02 -9.13
CA GLU A 108 -4.26 -5.57 -9.41
C GLU A 108 -4.57 -5.63 -10.90
N ASN A 109 -3.89 -4.82 -11.71
CA ASN A 109 -4.08 -4.70 -13.15
C ASN A 109 -2.73 -4.81 -13.87
N PRO A 110 -2.01 -5.95 -13.77
CA PRO A 110 -0.67 -6.09 -14.33
C PRO A 110 -0.62 -5.86 -15.85
N GLU A 111 -1.71 -6.16 -16.57
CA GLU A 111 -1.86 -5.91 -18.00
C GLU A 111 -2.01 -4.43 -18.36
N LYS A 112 -2.32 -3.57 -17.37
CA LYS A 112 -2.44 -2.11 -17.50
C LYS A 112 -1.35 -1.35 -16.77
N ALA A 113 -0.27 -2.00 -16.34
CA ALA A 113 0.83 -1.36 -15.63
C ALA A 113 1.45 -0.16 -16.38
N GLY A 114 1.35 -0.14 -17.72
CA GLY A 114 1.79 0.98 -18.56
C GLY A 114 0.75 2.09 -18.81
N ASP A 115 -0.52 1.90 -18.40
CA ASP A 115 -1.56 2.91 -18.56
C ASP A 115 -1.55 3.89 -17.37
N THR A 116 -0.65 4.87 -17.46
CA THR A 116 -0.47 5.87 -16.41
C THR A 116 -1.71 6.74 -16.20
N ASN A 117 -2.56 6.92 -17.22
CA ASN A 117 -3.80 7.69 -17.07
C ASN A 117 -4.82 6.91 -16.23
N ALA A 118 -5.01 5.62 -16.52
CA ALA A 118 -5.88 4.77 -15.72
C ALA A 118 -5.38 4.63 -14.28
N MET A 119 -4.06 4.49 -14.10
CA MET A 119 -3.44 4.47 -12.77
C MET A 119 -3.70 5.77 -12.00
N ASN A 120 -3.45 6.93 -12.60
CA ASN A 120 -3.66 8.23 -11.95
C ASN A 120 -5.13 8.45 -11.60
N LEU A 121 -6.06 8.04 -12.47
CA LEU A 121 -7.49 8.10 -12.18
C LEU A 121 -7.83 7.24 -10.96
N ALA A 122 -7.45 5.97 -10.96
CA ALA A 122 -7.72 5.05 -9.85
C ALA A 122 -7.09 5.54 -8.53
N ALA A 123 -5.85 6.04 -8.58
CA ALA A 123 -5.15 6.55 -7.41
C ALA A 123 -5.84 7.80 -6.82
N VAL A 124 -6.27 8.74 -7.68
CA VAL A 124 -7.01 9.92 -7.22
C VAL A 124 -8.39 9.54 -6.69
N GLU A 125 -9.10 8.61 -7.32
CA GLU A 125 -10.38 8.12 -6.79
C GLU A 125 -10.23 7.49 -5.40
N SER A 126 -9.14 6.75 -5.18
CA SER A 126 -8.78 6.22 -3.86
C SER A 126 -8.51 7.33 -2.83
N VAL A 127 -7.78 8.37 -3.22
CA VAL A 127 -7.58 9.59 -2.41
C VAL A 127 -8.90 10.25 -2.06
N LEU A 128 -9.85 10.34 -3.00
CA LEU A 128 -11.16 10.94 -2.76
C LEU A 128 -12.01 10.13 -1.78
N LYS A 129 -11.90 8.80 -1.77
CA LYS A 129 -12.53 7.95 -0.74
C LYS A 129 -11.94 8.25 0.64
N VAL A 130 -10.60 8.27 0.76
CA VAL A 130 -9.91 8.66 2.02
C VAL A 130 -10.36 10.04 2.48
N TYR A 131 -10.39 11.02 1.59
CA TYR A 131 -10.87 12.36 1.91
C TYR A 131 -12.31 12.37 2.40
N GLY A 132 -13.20 11.64 1.73
CA GLY A 132 -14.59 11.47 2.15
C GLY A 132 -14.72 10.86 3.55
N ALA A 133 -13.96 9.80 3.83
CA ALA A 133 -13.95 9.16 5.15
C ALA A 133 -13.36 10.07 6.26
N ILE A 134 -12.34 10.88 5.93
CA ILE A 134 -11.85 11.92 6.85
C ILE A 134 -12.95 12.94 7.15
N LEU A 135 -13.64 13.46 6.12
CA LEU A 135 -14.71 14.44 6.30
C LEU A 135 -15.88 13.92 7.13
N GLN A 136 -16.19 12.62 7.05
CA GLN A 136 -17.22 11.99 7.89
C GLN A 136 -16.85 12.06 9.38
N GLN A 137 -15.56 11.91 9.72
CA GLN A 137 -15.09 11.96 11.10
C GLN A 137 -14.73 13.39 11.56
N LYS A 138 -14.33 14.25 10.62
CA LYS A 138 -13.80 15.60 10.82
C LYS A 138 -14.37 16.55 9.75
N PRO A 139 -15.62 17.02 9.92
CA PRO A 139 -16.31 17.81 8.88
C PRO A 139 -15.67 19.15 8.53
N ASP A 140 -14.80 19.65 9.41
CA ASP A 140 -14.01 20.88 9.25
C ASP A 140 -12.69 20.65 8.50
N ALA A 141 -12.30 19.41 8.25
CA ALA A 141 -11.09 19.02 7.52
C ALA A 141 -11.23 19.21 6.00
N LYS A 142 -11.78 20.35 5.57
CA LYS A 142 -11.98 20.64 4.15
C LYS A 142 -10.68 21.07 3.50
N TRP A 143 -10.51 20.63 2.27
CA TRP A 143 -9.43 21.11 1.41
C TRP A 143 -9.95 21.36 0.00
N LYS A 144 -9.92 22.64 -0.40
CA LYS A 144 -10.47 23.11 -1.66
C LYS A 144 -10.00 22.31 -2.88
N THR A 145 -8.74 21.89 -2.93
CA THR A 145 -8.22 21.07 -4.02
C THR A 145 -9.00 19.76 -4.15
N LEU A 146 -9.19 19.02 -3.05
CA LEU A 146 -9.91 17.75 -3.07
C LEU A 146 -11.43 17.95 -3.24
N ASP A 147 -11.99 19.03 -2.71
CA ASP A 147 -13.38 19.42 -2.99
C ASP A 147 -13.61 19.66 -4.50
N ASP A 148 -12.67 20.34 -5.16
CA ASP A 148 -12.72 20.58 -6.60
C ASP A 148 -12.52 19.29 -7.42
N LEU A 149 -11.79 18.29 -6.91
CA LEU A 149 -11.67 16.97 -7.54
C LEU A 149 -12.94 16.14 -7.35
N LEU A 150 -13.54 16.11 -6.14
CA LEU A 150 -14.86 15.50 -5.90
C LEU A 150 -15.92 16.07 -6.83
N LYS A 151 -15.93 17.40 -7.02
CA LYS A 151 -16.84 18.06 -7.97
C LYS A 151 -16.61 17.60 -9.41
N LYS A 152 -15.36 17.41 -9.83
CA LYS A 152 -15.06 16.89 -11.18
C LYS A 152 -15.49 15.43 -11.32
N GLN A 153 -15.30 14.62 -10.26
CA GLN A 153 -15.75 13.23 -10.23
C GLN A 153 -17.27 13.13 -10.41
N SER A 154 -18.06 13.88 -9.64
CA SER A 154 -19.52 13.85 -9.75
C SER A 154 -20.05 14.36 -11.10
N GLN A 155 -19.25 15.11 -11.84
CA GLN A 155 -19.55 15.59 -13.18
C GLN A 155 -19.06 14.66 -14.30
N GLY A 156 -18.38 13.55 -13.98
CA GLY A 156 -17.74 12.67 -14.96
C GLY A 156 -16.55 13.30 -15.69
N LYS A 157 -15.93 14.34 -15.11
CA LYS A 157 -14.83 15.14 -15.71
C LYS A 157 -13.47 14.91 -15.07
N LEU A 158 -13.37 13.96 -14.13
CA LEU A 158 -12.15 13.73 -13.38
C LEU A 158 -11.01 13.23 -14.30
N ASP A 159 -11.26 12.20 -15.10
CA ASP A 159 -10.24 11.63 -16.03
C ASP A 159 -9.66 12.70 -16.96
N ASP A 160 -10.53 13.44 -17.66
CA ASP A 160 -10.10 14.53 -18.57
C ASP A 160 -9.24 15.60 -17.88
N ALA A 161 -9.53 15.91 -16.62
CA ALA A 161 -8.75 16.88 -15.86
C ALA A 161 -7.37 16.32 -15.48
N LEU A 162 -7.31 15.07 -15.03
CA LEU A 162 -6.07 14.40 -14.67
C LEU A 162 -5.17 14.18 -15.88
N ARG A 163 -5.74 13.79 -17.03
CA ARG A 163 -5.00 13.71 -18.31
C ARG A 163 -4.38 15.03 -18.73
N LYS A 164 -4.97 16.17 -18.37
CA LYS A 164 -4.38 17.49 -18.66
C LYS A 164 -3.28 17.85 -17.67
N GLN A 165 -3.45 17.47 -16.40
CA GLN A 165 -2.54 17.77 -15.31
C GLN A 165 -1.28 16.88 -15.32
N CYS A 166 -1.40 15.64 -15.80
CA CYS A 166 -0.35 14.62 -15.77
C CYS A 166 0.27 14.33 -17.15
N LYS A 167 0.13 15.27 -18.08
CA LYS A 167 0.78 15.26 -19.39
C LYS A 167 2.25 15.64 -19.33
#